data_AF-A0A960G196-F1
#
_entry.id   AF-A0A960G196-F1
#
_cell.length_a   1.000
_cell.length_b   1.000
_cell.length_c   1.000
_cell.angle_alpha   90.00
_cell.angle_beta   90.00
_cell.angle_gamma   90.00
#
_symmetry.space_group_name_H-M   'P 1'
#
loop_
_entity.id
_entity.type
_entity.pdbx_description
1 polymer ?
#
loop_
_entity_poly.entity_id
_entity_poly.type
_entity_poly.pdbx_seq_one_letter_code
_entity_poly.pdbx_strand_id
1 'polypeptide(L)'
;PTSGIGATVNGCPLPWTNAWHLACRTDPTWFAWLATPTGRIINTTPGQYRIPTALARTVRARDQHCRFPGCSVPAARCDLDHTIPHPDGDTTADNLHCLCRRHHRIKHQTGWHVVNIGDNELEWTSPAGRTYRTKPPNTLDHAA
;
A
#
# COMPACT_ATOMS: atom_id res chain seq x y z
N PRO A 1 20.76 -10.69 26.00
CA PRO A 1 20.72 -12.07 25.47
C PRO A 1 19.92 -12.15 24.16
N THR A 2 20.65 -12.07 23.06
CA THR A 2 20.49 -12.88 21.84
C THR A 2 19.24 -13.78 21.71
N SER A 3 18.38 -13.46 20.75
CA SER A 3 17.53 -14.35 19.94
C SER A 3 16.86 -13.46 18.89
N GLY A 4 17.13 -13.43 17.57
CA GLY A 4 17.88 -14.28 16.66
C GLY A 4 17.00 -14.56 15.44
N ILE A 5 17.29 -13.95 14.28
CA ILE A 5 17.07 -14.56 12.94
C ILE A 5 18.01 -13.90 11.93
N GLY A 6 18.93 -14.71 11.39
CA GLY A 6 19.93 -14.30 10.40
C GLY A 6 19.39 -14.36 8.97
N ALA A 7 19.99 -13.55 8.09
CA ALA A 7 19.77 -13.66 6.65
C ALA A 7 20.50 -14.91 6.10
N THR A 8 19.87 -15.61 5.17
CA THR A 8 20.46 -16.75 4.45
C THR A 8 20.60 -16.42 2.96
N VAL A 9 21.65 -16.94 2.33
CA VAL A 9 21.76 -17.01 0.86
C VAL A 9 21.91 -18.48 0.50
N ASN A 10 21.06 -19.01 -0.38
CA ASN A 10 21.01 -20.44 -0.74
C ASN A 10 20.94 -21.42 0.44
N GLY A 11 20.34 -21.01 1.57
CA GLY A 11 20.24 -21.84 2.78
C GLY A 11 21.48 -21.86 3.67
N CYS A 12 22.52 -21.07 3.37
CA CYS A 12 23.71 -20.97 4.22
C CYS A 12 23.64 -19.68 5.09
N PRO A 13 23.82 -19.76 6.43
CA PRO A 13 23.78 -18.59 7.31
C PRO A 13 25.03 -17.72 7.15
N LEU A 14 24.86 -16.41 7.00
CA LEU A 14 25.98 -15.46 6.99
C LEU A 14 26.19 -14.80 8.37
N PRO A 15 27.43 -14.65 8.85
CA PRO A 15 27.73 -13.91 10.08
C PRO A 15 27.52 -12.40 9.90
N TRP A 16 27.02 -11.77 10.97
CA TRP A 16 26.45 -10.41 11.03
C TRP A 16 27.37 -9.27 10.56
N THR A 17 28.69 -9.46 10.56
CA THR A 17 29.66 -8.39 10.30
C THR A 17 29.90 -8.10 8.81
N ASN A 18 29.41 -8.94 7.88
CA ASN A 18 29.86 -8.90 6.48
C ASN A 18 28.77 -8.47 5.48
N ALA A 19 27.52 -8.26 5.94
CA ALA A 19 26.38 -8.00 5.04
C ALA A 19 26.43 -6.66 4.28
N TRP A 20 27.23 -5.70 4.74
CA TRP A 20 27.28 -4.36 4.15
C TRP A 20 28.16 -4.26 2.89
N HIS A 21 29.15 -5.14 2.71
CA HIS A 21 30.17 -4.96 1.67
C HIS A 21 29.99 -5.79 0.40
N LEU A 22 29.10 -6.79 0.38
CA LEU A 22 28.97 -7.70 -0.77
C LEU A 22 27.73 -7.44 -1.65
N ALA A 23 26.72 -6.71 -1.16
CA ALA A 23 25.48 -6.49 -1.92
C ALA A 23 25.60 -5.46 -3.07
N CYS A 24 26.71 -4.72 -3.15
CA CYS A 24 26.89 -3.63 -4.12
C CYS A 24 27.59 -4.04 -5.43
N ARG A 25 27.94 -5.32 -5.65
CA ARG A 25 28.53 -5.73 -6.92
C ARG A 25 27.81 -6.93 -7.52
N THR A 26 27.32 -6.68 -8.75
CA THR A 26 26.85 -7.59 -9.80
C THR A 26 25.45 -8.22 -9.68
N ASP A 27 24.38 -7.42 -9.83
CA ASP A 27 23.25 -7.65 -10.77
C ASP A 27 22.17 -6.53 -10.63
N PRO A 28 21.57 -5.97 -11.70
CA PRO A 28 20.63 -4.85 -11.60
C PRO A 28 19.16 -5.24 -11.30
N THR A 29 18.86 -6.50 -10.97
CA THR A 29 17.47 -6.98 -10.80
C THR A 29 17.03 -7.29 -9.37
N TRP A 30 17.80 -6.91 -8.36
CA TRP A 30 17.48 -7.26 -6.97
C TRP A 30 16.65 -6.17 -6.26
N PHE A 31 15.44 -6.52 -5.85
CA PHE A 31 14.63 -5.75 -4.90
C PHE A 31 15.00 -6.15 -3.48
N ALA A 32 15.50 -5.21 -2.67
CA ALA A 32 15.74 -5.43 -1.24
C ALA A 32 14.46 -5.11 -0.45
N TRP A 33 13.83 -6.14 0.09
CA TRP A 33 12.68 -5.99 0.99
C TRP A 33 13.16 -6.04 2.44
N LEU A 34 12.98 -4.95 3.18
CA LEU A 34 13.13 -4.93 4.64
C LEU A 34 11.74 -5.02 5.26
N ALA A 35 11.39 -6.20 5.78
CA ALA A 35 10.21 -6.38 6.62
C ALA A 35 10.58 -6.01 8.07
N THR A 36 9.91 -5.02 8.66
CA THR A 36 10.05 -4.76 10.10
C THR A 36 9.12 -5.68 10.92
N PRO A 37 9.34 -5.83 12.24
CA PRO A 37 8.44 -6.58 13.12
C PRO A 37 6.97 -6.09 13.13
N THR A 38 6.71 -4.92 12.57
CA THR A 38 5.37 -4.32 12.42
C THR A 38 4.71 -4.60 11.07
N GLY A 39 5.35 -5.38 10.18
CA GLY A 39 4.84 -5.62 8.82
C GLY A 39 5.08 -4.47 7.84
N ARG A 40 5.95 -3.50 8.17
CA ARG A 40 6.34 -2.39 7.30
C ARG A 40 7.15 -2.93 6.13
N ILE A 41 6.76 -2.58 4.91
CA ILE A 41 7.52 -2.86 3.70
C ILE A 41 8.05 -1.53 3.16
N ILE A 42 9.35 -1.28 3.32
CA ILE A 42 10.04 -0.17 2.66
C ILE A 42 10.68 -0.72 1.39
N ASN A 43 10.29 -0.20 0.24
CA ASN A 43 11.03 -0.41 -1.00
C ASN A 43 12.21 0.57 -1.02
N THR A 44 13.44 0.04 -1.03
CA THR A 44 14.66 0.84 -1.01
C THR A 44 15.29 1.03 -2.39
N THR A 45 14.67 0.55 -3.48
CA THR A 45 15.18 0.73 -4.83
C THR A 45 14.75 2.09 -5.40
N PRO A 46 15.69 3.04 -5.65
CA PRO A 46 15.36 4.31 -6.29
C PRO A 46 14.84 4.07 -7.70
N GLY A 47 13.67 4.60 -8.04
CA GLY A 47 13.18 4.68 -9.43
C GLY A 47 12.08 3.69 -9.85
N GLN A 48 11.68 2.72 -9.02
CA GLN A 48 10.48 1.91 -9.29
C GLN A 48 9.59 1.80 -8.06
N TYR A 49 8.67 2.75 -7.93
CA TYR A 49 7.59 2.71 -6.97
C TYR A 49 6.61 1.58 -7.36
N ARG A 50 6.81 0.37 -6.80
CA ARG A 50 5.94 -0.79 -7.04
C ARG A 50 5.33 -1.28 -5.75
N ILE A 51 4.00 -1.24 -5.67
CA ILE A 51 3.25 -1.83 -4.55
C ILE A 51 3.40 -3.35 -4.62
N PRO A 52 3.79 -4.03 -3.52
CA PRO A 52 3.91 -5.48 -3.48
C PRO A 52 2.60 -6.18 -3.87
N THR A 53 2.69 -7.27 -4.62
CA THR A 53 1.51 -8.02 -5.09
C THR A 53 0.62 -8.51 -3.95
N ALA A 54 1.20 -8.96 -2.83
CA ALA A 54 0.45 -9.41 -1.66
C ALA A 54 -0.34 -8.26 -1.04
N LEU A 55 0.30 -7.11 -0.82
CA LEU A 55 -0.35 -5.90 -0.32
C LEU A 55 -1.48 -5.45 -1.25
N ALA A 56 -1.23 -5.47 -2.56
CA ALA A 56 -2.23 -5.11 -3.56
C ALA A 56 -3.46 -6.03 -3.54
N ARG A 57 -3.26 -7.34 -3.31
CA ARG A 57 -4.36 -8.30 -3.13
C ARG A 57 -5.15 -8.00 -1.86
N THR A 58 -4.47 -7.74 -0.74
CA THR A 58 -5.12 -7.40 0.53
C THR A 58 -6.02 -6.17 0.37
N VAL A 59 -5.50 -5.08 -0.20
CA VAL A 59 -6.27 -3.83 -0.38
C VAL A 59 -7.46 -4.03 -1.31
N ARG A 60 -7.28 -4.76 -2.43
CA ARG A 60 -8.39 -5.04 -3.35
C ARG A 60 -9.46 -5.93 -2.73
N ALA A 61 -9.07 -6.94 -1.96
CA ALA A 61 -9.99 -7.81 -1.24
C ALA A 61 -10.73 -7.08 -0.12
N ARG A 62 -10.09 -6.11 0.55
CA ARG A 62 -10.74 -5.24 1.52
C ARG A 62 -11.77 -4.35 0.83
N ASP A 63 -11.34 -3.62 -0.21
CA ASP A 63 -12.12 -2.52 -0.77
C ASP A 63 -13.26 -2.98 -1.69
N GLN A 64 -13.06 -4.08 -2.42
CA GLN A 64 -13.97 -4.70 -3.42
C GLN A 64 -14.38 -3.82 -4.61
N HIS A 65 -14.52 -2.51 -4.40
CA HIS A 65 -14.88 -1.50 -5.37
C HIS A 65 -14.07 -0.22 -5.15
N CYS A 66 -14.13 0.69 -6.12
CA CYS A 66 -13.60 2.04 -5.99
C CYS A 66 -14.16 2.75 -4.75
N ARG A 67 -13.30 3.36 -3.95
CA ARG A 67 -13.64 3.96 -2.65
C ARG A 67 -14.10 5.42 -2.73
N PHE A 68 -14.14 6.01 -3.92
CA PHE A 68 -14.78 7.30 -4.14
C PHE A 68 -16.30 7.21 -3.85
N PRO A 69 -16.94 8.24 -3.26
CA PRO A 69 -18.35 8.21 -2.90
C PRO A 69 -19.27 7.77 -4.04
N GLY A 70 -20.08 6.73 -3.80
CA GLY A 70 -21.08 6.22 -4.75
C GLY A 70 -20.52 5.44 -5.95
N CYS A 71 -19.22 5.15 -6.01
CA CYS A 71 -18.66 4.39 -7.12
C CYS A 71 -18.70 2.88 -6.88
N SER A 72 -19.17 2.11 -7.86
CA SER A 72 -19.24 0.64 -7.83
C SER A 72 -18.27 -0.05 -8.80
N VAL A 73 -17.28 0.67 -9.36
CA VAL A 73 -16.28 0.05 -10.26
C VAL A 73 -15.51 -1.02 -9.47
N PRO A 74 -15.42 -2.28 -9.95
CA PRO A 74 -14.73 -3.34 -9.21
C PRO A 74 -13.25 -3.03 -8.94
N ALA A 75 -12.75 -3.44 -7.78
CA ALA A 75 -11.36 -3.23 -7.34
C ALA A 75 -10.32 -3.83 -8.30
N ALA A 76 -10.70 -4.87 -9.07
CA ALA A 76 -9.87 -5.44 -10.13
C ALA A 76 -9.56 -4.44 -11.26
N ARG A 77 -10.39 -3.40 -11.43
CA ARG A 77 -10.23 -2.31 -12.40
C ARG A 77 -9.74 -1.00 -11.76
N CYS A 78 -9.29 -1.07 -10.50
CA CYS A 78 -8.79 0.06 -9.75
C CYS A 78 -7.26 0.04 -9.65
N ASP A 79 -6.70 1.24 -9.66
CA ASP A 79 -5.38 1.52 -9.14
C ASP A 79 -5.43 1.54 -7.61
N LEU A 80 -4.25 1.45 -7.00
CA LEU A 80 -4.07 1.67 -5.58
C LEU A 80 -3.46 3.05 -5.39
N ASP A 81 -4.11 3.85 -4.55
CA ASP A 81 -3.79 5.26 -4.37
C ASP A 81 -3.62 5.56 -2.87
N HIS A 82 -2.67 6.45 -2.55
CA HIS A 82 -2.36 6.80 -1.17
C HIS A 82 -3.28 7.87 -0.63
N THR A 83 -3.66 7.79 0.65
CA THR A 83 -4.26 8.96 1.34
C THR A 83 -3.20 10.01 1.69
N ILE A 84 -2.03 9.58 2.14
CA ILE A 84 -0.83 10.40 2.36
C ILE A 84 0.16 10.08 1.24
N PRO A 85 0.38 11.00 0.29
CA PRO A 85 1.22 10.75 -0.88
C PRO A 85 2.64 10.31 -0.51
N HIS A 86 3.24 9.44 -1.32
CA HIS A 86 4.67 9.20 -1.26
C HIS A 86 5.45 10.47 -1.71
N PRO A 87 6.60 10.82 -1.08
CA PRO A 87 7.32 10.09 -0.04
C PRO A 87 6.85 10.34 1.40
N ASP A 88 5.91 11.25 1.61
CA ASP A 88 5.47 11.66 2.95
C ASP A 88 4.68 10.56 3.68
N GLY A 89 4.09 9.62 2.95
CA GLY A 89 3.36 8.48 3.47
C GLY A 89 3.98 7.12 3.10
N ASP A 90 3.92 6.19 4.05
CA ASP A 90 4.36 4.81 3.85
C ASP A 90 3.41 4.04 2.91
N THR A 91 3.94 3.02 2.25
CA THR A 91 3.15 2.09 1.44
C THR A 91 2.62 0.95 2.32
N THR A 92 1.49 1.21 2.99
CA THR A 92 0.82 0.26 3.89
C THR A 92 -0.62 0.03 3.45
N ALA A 93 -1.27 -1.01 4.01
CA ALA A 93 -2.68 -1.28 3.72
C ALA A 93 -3.57 -0.11 4.14
N ASP A 94 -3.29 0.51 5.29
CA ASP A 94 -4.09 1.61 5.82
C ASP A 94 -3.94 2.91 5.02
N ASN A 95 -2.76 3.12 4.42
CA ASN A 95 -2.53 4.30 3.59
C ASN A 95 -2.98 4.10 2.13
N LEU A 96 -3.27 2.87 1.69
CA LEU A 96 -3.69 2.57 0.32
C LEU A 96 -5.20 2.33 0.22
N HIS A 97 -5.80 2.73 -0.89
CA HIS A 97 -7.19 2.41 -1.22
C HIS A 97 -7.42 2.28 -2.73
N CYS A 98 -8.49 1.60 -3.12
CA CYS A 98 -8.86 1.40 -4.52
C CYS A 98 -9.51 2.66 -5.12
N LEU A 99 -8.96 3.15 -6.23
CA LEU A 99 -9.60 4.16 -7.08
C LEU A 99 -9.62 3.72 -8.53
N CYS A 100 -10.79 3.84 -9.18
CA CYS A 100 -10.84 3.67 -10.63
C CYS A 100 -10.09 4.83 -11.32
N ARG A 101 -9.59 4.60 -12.54
CA ARG A 101 -8.81 5.60 -13.30
C ARG A 101 -9.48 6.98 -13.37
N ARG A 102 -10.80 7.03 -13.48
CA ARG A 102 -11.58 8.27 -13.49
C ARG A 102 -11.43 9.04 -12.18
N HIS A 103 -11.71 8.41 -11.05
CA HIS A 103 -11.66 9.07 -9.74
C HIS A 103 -10.23 9.32 -9.26
N HIS A 104 -9.28 8.46 -9.64
CA HIS A 104 -7.86 8.69 -9.40
C HIS A 104 -7.41 10.01 -10.05
N ARG A 105 -7.80 10.27 -11.32
CA ARG A 105 -7.55 11.56 -11.98
C ARG A 105 -8.28 12.72 -11.31
N ILE A 106 -9.55 12.56 -10.96
CA ILE A 106 -10.31 13.62 -10.29
C ILE A 106 -9.62 14.04 -9.00
N LYS A 107 -9.20 13.09 -8.15
CA LYS A 107 -8.45 13.40 -6.93
C LYS A 107 -7.18 14.21 -7.22
N HIS A 108 -6.35 13.76 -8.17
CA HIS A 108 -5.06 14.42 -8.46
C HIS A 108 -5.19 15.78 -9.15
N GLN A 109 -6.24 15.98 -9.96
CA GLN A 109 -6.37 17.14 -10.84
C GLN A 109 -7.31 18.21 -10.30
N THR A 110 -7.88 18.00 -9.11
CA THR A 110 -8.88 18.91 -8.54
C THR A 110 -8.68 19.04 -7.03
N GLY A 111 -9.48 19.89 -6.37
CA GLY A 111 -9.45 20.08 -4.91
C GLY A 111 -10.12 18.97 -4.10
N TRP A 112 -10.31 17.77 -4.65
CA TRP A 112 -10.80 16.62 -3.88
C TRP A 112 -9.69 16.10 -2.97
N HIS A 113 -9.98 15.95 -1.68
CA HIS A 113 -9.05 15.35 -0.72
C HIS A 113 -9.69 14.18 0.01
N VAL A 114 -8.84 13.29 0.52
CA VAL A 114 -9.26 12.09 1.26
C VAL A 114 -8.31 11.84 2.42
N VAL A 115 -8.87 11.46 3.56
CA VAL A 115 -8.13 10.98 4.72
C VAL A 115 -8.72 9.66 5.19
N ASN A 116 -7.87 8.74 5.67
CA ASN A 116 -8.32 7.58 6.42
C ASN A 116 -8.52 8.01 7.87
N ILE A 117 -9.75 7.91 8.39
CA ILE A 117 -10.13 8.36 9.73
C ILE A 117 -10.13 7.22 10.78
N GLY A 118 -9.62 6.04 10.41
CA GLY A 118 -9.60 4.84 11.24
C GLY A 118 -10.50 3.73 10.68
N ASP A 119 -10.17 2.49 11.00
CA ASP A 119 -10.92 1.28 10.59
C ASP A 119 -11.19 1.19 9.07
N ASN A 120 -10.31 1.77 8.25
CA ASN A 120 -10.44 1.86 6.79
C ASN A 120 -11.65 2.69 6.31
N GLU A 121 -12.26 3.48 7.19
CA GLU A 121 -13.23 4.50 6.82
C GLU A 121 -12.50 5.69 6.20
N LEU A 122 -12.91 6.07 4.99
CA LEU A 122 -12.35 7.20 4.28
C LEU A 122 -13.32 8.37 4.34
N GLU A 123 -12.83 9.52 4.79
CA GLU A 123 -13.52 10.80 4.69
C GLU A 123 -12.99 11.56 3.47
N TRP A 124 -13.88 11.78 2.51
CA TRP A 124 -13.64 12.54 1.29
C TRP A 124 -14.21 13.92 1.43
N THR A 125 -13.49 14.93 0.98
CA THR A 125 -14.00 16.29 0.91
C THR A 125 -13.90 16.81 -0.50
N SER A 126 -15.01 17.32 -1.00
CA SER A 126 -15.12 17.94 -2.32
C SER A 126 -14.45 19.32 -2.36
N PRO A 127 -14.13 19.84 -3.56
CA PRO A 127 -13.66 21.21 -3.73
C PRO A 127 -14.61 22.28 -3.17
N ALA A 128 -15.90 21.96 -3.03
CA ALA A 128 -16.91 22.82 -2.45
C ALA A 128 -17.05 22.67 -0.92
N GLY A 129 -16.16 21.93 -0.25
CA GLY A 129 -16.14 21.74 1.20
C GLY A 129 -17.12 20.70 1.75
N ARG A 130 -17.89 20.01 0.90
CA ARG A 130 -18.78 18.92 1.34
C ARG A 130 -18.00 17.67 1.67
N THR A 131 -18.34 17.01 2.78
CA THR A 131 -17.72 15.77 3.23
C THR A 131 -18.59 14.54 2.92
N TYR A 132 -17.94 13.41 2.65
CA TYR A 132 -18.56 12.12 2.36
C TYR A 132 -17.76 11.02 3.03
N ARG A 133 -18.43 10.01 3.57
CA ARG A 133 -17.77 8.86 4.19
C ARG A 133 -18.00 7.60 3.39
N THR A 134 -16.98 6.77 3.31
CA THR A 134 -17.07 5.46 2.65
C THR A 134 -16.42 4.41 3.55
N LYS A 135 -17.04 3.24 3.68
CA LYS A 135 -16.47 2.07 4.38
C LYS A 135 -16.29 0.90 3.42
N PRO A 136 -15.26 0.04 3.60
CA PRO A 136 -15.18 -1.18 2.84
C PRO A 136 -16.50 -1.95 3.00
N PRO A 137 -16.96 -2.69 1.98
CA PRO A 137 -18.16 -3.51 2.13
C PRO A 137 -17.99 -4.46 3.31
N ASN A 138 -19.04 -4.63 4.08
CA ASN A 138 -19.02 -5.58 5.17
C ASN A 138 -18.92 -6.99 4.57
N THR A 139 -17.88 -7.74 4.93
CA THR A 139 -17.67 -9.11 4.42
C THR A 139 -18.77 -10.09 4.86
N LEU A 140 -19.66 -9.67 5.75
CA LEU A 140 -20.83 -10.45 6.22
C LEU A 140 -22.08 -10.28 5.34
N ASP A 141 -22.12 -9.33 4.40
CA ASP A 141 -23.32 -9.07 3.58
C ASP A 141 -23.44 -10.00 2.35
N HIS A 142 -22.56 -11.00 2.23
CA HIS A 142 -22.56 -11.99 1.15
C HIS A 142 -22.98 -13.40 1.59
N ALA A 143 -23.56 -13.54 2.78
CA ALA A 143 -24.00 -14.83 3.36
C ALA A 143 -25.53 -14.98 3.50
N ALA A 144 -26.33 -14.23 2.72
CA ALA A 144 -27.80 -14.33 2.72
C ALA A 144 -28.32 -14.85 1.38
#